data_AF-A0A8X6N754-F1
#
_entry.id   AF-A0A8X6N754-F1
#
_cell.length_a   1.000
_cell.length_b   1.000
_cell.length_c   1.000
_cell.angle_alpha   90.00
_cell.angle_beta   90.00
_cell.angle_gamma   90.00
#
_symmetry.space_group_name_H-M   'P 1'
#
loop_
_entity.id
_entity.type
_entity.pdbx_description
1 polymer ?
#
loop_
_entity_poly.entity_id
_entity_poly.type
_entity_poly.pdbx_seq_one_letter_code
_entity_poly.pdbx_strand_id
1 'polypeptide(L)' 'AKTGLKNEDVYLIGHSLGTHVAGMVGQKFKVHRITALDPAGVMYTKKTPIDERLDKSDADVVDAIHTNGGTGLPY' A
#
# COMPACT_ATOMS: atom_id res chain seq x y z
N ALA A 1 -0.76 -26.97 -0.56
CA ALA A 1 0.01 -26.97 -1.82
C ALA A 1 0.90 -25.73 -1.86
N LYS A 2 2.18 -25.84 -2.21
CA LYS A 2 3.01 -24.67 -2.52
C LYS A 2 2.67 -24.26 -3.95
N THR A 3 2.28 -23.01 -4.18
CA THR A 3 1.83 -22.52 -5.50
C THR A 3 2.98 -22.28 -6.47
N GLY A 4 4.23 -22.28 -6.00
CA GLY A 4 5.41 -21.97 -6.81
C GLY A 4 5.63 -20.48 -7.08
N LEU A 5 4.73 -19.62 -6.59
CA LEU A 5 4.81 -18.17 -6.73
C LEU A 5 6.04 -17.62 -5.98
N LYS A 6 6.77 -16.74 -6.66
CA LYS A 6 7.82 -15.91 -6.07
C LYS A 6 7.25 -14.53 -5.74
N ASN A 7 8.01 -13.76 -4.95
CA ASN A 7 7.60 -12.41 -4.59
C ASN A 7 7.52 -11.51 -5.84
N GLU A 8 8.43 -11.73 -6.80
CA GLU A 8 8.47 -11.05 -8.11
C GLU A 8 7.17 -11.19 -8.92
N ASP A 9 6.42 -12.28 -8.71
CA ASP A 9 5.21 -12.60 -9.47
C ASP A 9 3.97 -11.87 -8.94
N VAL A 10 4.07 -11.18 -7.80
CA VAL A 10 2.93 -10.59 -7.08
C VAL A 10 2.90 -9.08 -7.25
N TYR A 11 1.84 -8.59 -7.87
CA TYR A 11 1.51 -7.18 -8.01
C TYR A 11 0.13 -6.90 -7.42
N LEU A 12 0.08 -6.01 -6.44
CA LEU A 12 -1.16 -5.57 -5.79
C LEU A 12 -1.56 -4.18 -6.27
N ILE A 13 -2.84 -4.00 -6.54
CA ILE A 13 -3.43 -2.69 -6.82
C ILE A 13 -4.53 -2.46 -5.79
N GLY A 14 -4.38 -1.41 -4.99
CA GLY A 14 -5.37 -1.00 -3.99
C GLY A 14 -6.02 0.31 -4.38
N HIS A 15 -7.31 0.48 -4.05
CA HIS A 15 -8.03 1.74 -4.22
C HIS A 15 -8.62 2.20 -2.87
N SER A 16 -8.52 3.49 -2.54
CA SER A 16 -9.04 4.06 -1.29
C SER A 16 -8.49 3.29 -0.07
N LEU A 17 -9.36 2.77 0.81
CA LEU A 17 -8.95 1.93 1.95
C LEU A 17 -8.20 0.67 1.54
N GLY A 18 -8.46 0.14 0.35
CA GLY A 18 -7.78 -1.04 -0.20
C GLY A 18 -6.28 -0.84 -0.41
N THR A 19 -5.81 0.40 -0.50
CA THR A 19 -4.36 0.70 -0.55
C THR A 19 -3.65 0.24 0.72
N HIS A 20 -4.24 0.48 1.90
CA HIS A 20 -3.68 0.04 3.18
C HIS A 20 -3.81 -1.47 3.37
N VAL A 21 -4.85 -2.09 2.80
CA VAL A 21 -4.96 -3.56 2.75
C VAL A 21 -3.82 -4.16 1.93
N ALA A 22 -3.49 -3.58 0.78
CA ALA A 22 -2.33 -4.00 -0.02
C ALA A 22 -1.01 -3.84 0.75
N GLY A 23 -0.85 -2.72 1.49
CA GLY A 23 0.29 -2.50 2.38
C GLY A 23 0.42 -3.57 3.46
N MET A 24 -0.67 -3.88 4.18
CA MET A 24 -0.70 -4.94 5.20
C MET A 24 -0.36 -6.32 4.62
N VAL A 25 -0.74 -6.61 3.38
CA VAL A 25 -0.32 -7.83 2.69
C VAL A 25 1.20 -7.80 2.44
N GLY A 26 1.73 -6.67 1.94
CA GLY A 26 3.17 -6.46 1.68
C GLY A 26 4.06 -6.57 2.93
N GLN A 27 3.55 -6.13 4.09
CA GLN A 27 4.22 -6.26 5.37
C GLN A 27 4.32 -7.72 5.84
N LYS A 28 3.29 -8.52 5.57
CA LYS A 28 3.23 -9.94 5.95
C LYS A 28 3.89 -10.86 4.95
N PHE A 29 3.81 -10.52 3.67
CA PHE A 29 4.32 -11.26 2.54
C PHE A 29 5.04 -10.28 1.63
N LYS A 30 6.36 -10.44 1.47
CA LYS A 30 7.11 -9.61 0.53
C LYS A 30 6.48 -9.72 -0.87
N VAL A 31 6.09 -8.60 -1.44
CA VAL A 31 5.58 -8.50 -2.82
C VAL A 31 6.46 -7.59 -3.64
N HIS A 32 6.46 -7.78 -4.95
CA HIS A 32 7.27 -6.98 -5.83
C HIS A 32 6.75 -5.55 -5.96
N ARG A 33 5.43 -5.40 -6.16
CA ARG A 33 4.84 -4.09 -6.44
C ARG A 33 3.50 -3.86 -5.76
N ILE A 34 3.28 -2.64 -5.31
CA ILE A 34 1.98 -2.12 -4.88
C ILE A 34 1.71 -0.80 -5.63
N THR A 35 0.57 -0.72 -6.32
CA THR A 35 0.03 0.55 -6.82
C THR A 35 -1.14 0.99 -5.98
N ALA A 36 -1.05 2.20 -5.46
CA ALA A 36 -2.03 2.80 -4.58
C ALA A 36 -2.82 3.87 -5.33
N LEU A 37 -4.09 3.58 -5.58
CA LEU A 37 -5.02 4.47 -6.27
C LEU A 37 -5.81 5.24 -5.21
N ASP A 38 -5.49 6.52 -5.07
CA ASP A 38 -6.10 7.46 -4.15
C ASP A 38 -6.20 6.94 -2.71
N PRO A 39 -5.06 6.79 -1.99
CA PRO A 39 -5.05 6.24 -0.64
C PRO A 39 -6.00 6.96 0.30
N ALA A 40 -6.67 6.23 1.21
CA ALA A 40 -7.62 6.84 2.12
C ALA A 40 -6.91 7.60 3.26
N GLY A 41 -6.93 8.93 3.26
CA GLY A 41 -6.23 9.72 4.28
C GLY A 41 -6.89 9.78 5.67
N VAL A 42 -8.19 9.47 5.77
CA VAL A 42 -8.90 9.47 7.06
C VAL A 42 -8.42 8.26 7.89
N MET A 43 -7.82 8.53 9.06
CA MET A 43 -7.14 7.55 9.95
C MET A 43 -5.77 7.02 9.50
N TYR A 44 -5.35 7.25 8.25
CA TYR A 44 -4.06 6.77 7.72
C TYR A 44 -3.17 7.94 7.27
N THR A 45 -2.76 8.76 8.25
CA THR A 45 -1.92 9.94 8.03
C THR A 45 -0.44 9.61 8.25
N LYS A 46 0.48 10.56 8.01
CA LYS A 46 1.89 10.42 8.43
C LYS A 46 2.11 10.08 9.90
N LYS A 47 1.16 10.44 10.77
CA LYS A 47 1.24 10.15 12.20
C LYS A 47 0.81 8.72 12.54
N THR A 48 0.09 8.07 11.64
CA THR A 48 -0.31 6.67 11.78
C THR A 48 0.94 5.80 11.69
N PRO A 49 1.13 4.85 12.62
CA PRO A 49 2.27 3.92 12.60
C PRO A 49 2.43 3.23 11.24
N ILE A 50 3.68 2.98 10.84
CA ILE A 50 4.02 2.43 9.52
C ILE A 50 3.39 1.05 9.31
N ASP A 51 3.29 0.26 10.37
CA ASP A 51 2.66 -1.07 10.41
C ASP A 51 1.12 -1.03 10.38
N GLU A 52 0.52 0.15 10.42
CA GLU A 52 -0.94 0.34 10.35
C GLU A 52 -1.38 1.03 9.05
N ARG A 53 -0.48 1.44 8.16
CA ARG A 53 -0.81 2.11 6.89
C ARG A 53 0.03 1.56 5.73
N LEU A 54 -0.25 2.09 4.53
CA LEU A 54 0.60 1.85 3.38
C LEU A 54 1.91 2.64 3.56
N ASP A 55 3.03 1.98 3.31
CA ASP A 55 4.35 2.58 3.31
C ASP A 55 5.20 2.09 2.13
N LYS A 56 6.22 2.86 1.77
CA LYS A 56 7.16 2.51 0.70
C LYS A 56 7.92 1.21 0.98
N SER A 57 8.01 0.76 2.24
CA SER A 57 8.67 -0.51 2.60
C SER A 57 7.85 -1.75 2.26
N ASP A 58 6.55 -1.61 1.98
CA ASP A 58 5.63 -2.73 1.86
C ASP A 58 5.83 -3.55 0.58
N ALA A 59 6.57 -3.03 -0.41
CA ALA A 59 6.96 -3.74 -1.61
C ALA A 59 8.36 -3.30 -2.07
N ASP A 60 8.92 -3.96 -3.09
CA ASP A 60 10.15 -3.47 -3.72
C ASP A 60 9.89 -2.16 -4.48
N VAL A 61 8.69 -2.01 -5.04
CA VAL A 61 8.21 -0.80 -5.72
C VAL A 61 6.81 -0.44 -5.20
N VAL A 62 6.66 0.78 -4.69
CA VAL A 62 5.35 1.34 -4.32
C VAL A 62 5.12 2.63 -5.09
N ASP A 63 4.05 2.67 -5.88
CA ASP A 63 3.62 3.85 -6.63
C ASP A 63 2.23 4.31 -6.20
N ALA A 64 2.04 5.61 -6.01
CA ALA A 64 0.79 6.18 -5.52
C ALA A 64 0.28 7.29 -6.45
N ILE A 65 -0.99 7.21 -6.82
CA ILE A 65 -1.72 8.20 -7.61
C ILE A 65 -2.74 8.85 -6.69
N HIS A 66 -2.67 10.16 -6.49
CA HIS A 66 -3.59 10.89 -5.61
C HIS A 66 -4.59 11.70 -6.45
N THR A 67 -5.88 11.48 -6.25
CA THR A 67 -6.97 12.16 -6.98
C THR A 67 -7.91 12.95 -6.08
N ASN A 68 -7.92 12.68 -4.77
CA ASN A 68 -8.75 13.34 -3.77
C ASN A 68 -7.96 13.62 -2.47
N GLY A 69 -6.73 14.13 -2.60
CA GLY A 69 -5.82 14.31 -1.47
C GLY A 69 -6.22 15.39 -0.46
N GLY A 70 -7.14 16.30 -0.79
CA GLY A 70 -7.44 17.49 0.00
C GLY A 70 -6.22 18.42 0.18
N THR A 71 -6.43 19.69 0.51
CA THR A 71 -5.33 20.67 0.65
C THR A 71 -4.63 20.64 2.02
N GLY A 72 -5.01 19.72 2.93
CA GLY A 72 -4.61 19.79 4.34
C GLY A 72 -4.19 18.49 5.02
N LEU A 73 -4.27 17.33 4.34
CA LEU A 73 -3.80 16.07 4.90
C LEU A 73 -2.42 15.75 4.30
N PRO A 74 -1.34 15.80 5.09
CA PRO A 74 -0.05 15.31 4.62
C PRO A 74 -0.15 13.77 4.57
N TYR A 75 -0.38 13.22 3.38
CA TYR A 75 0.04 11.86 3.04
C TYR A 75 1.56 11.78 3.06
#